data_AF-G4D5Z5-F1
#
_entry.id   AF-G4D5Z5-F1
#
_cell.length_a   1.000
_cell.length_b   1.000
_cell.length_c   1.000
_cell.angle_alpha   90.00
_cell.angle_beta   90.00
_cell.angle_gamma   90.00
#
_symmetry.space_group_name_H-M   'P 1'
#
loop_
_entity.id
_entity.type
_entity.pdbx_description
1 polymer ?
#
loop_
_entity_poly.entity_id
_entity_poly.type
_entity_poly.pdbx_seq_one_letter_code
_entity_poly.pdbx_strand_id
1 'polypeptide(L)' 'MDDIEGRLKKLPDLPGVYIMKNAQDEIIYVGKAKNLKRG' A
#
# COMPACT_ATOMS: atom_id res chain seq x y z
N MET A 1 -6.85 -13.09 -9.81
CA MET A 1 -6.51 -11.70 -10.19
C MET A 1 -6.49 -10.91 -8.89
N ASP A 2 -5.35 -10.34 -8.52
CA ASP A 2 -5.26 -9.52 -7.30
C ASP A 2 -6.23 -8.34 -7.43
N ASP A 3 -7.20 -8.26 -6.51
CA ASP A 3 -8.17 -7.17 -6.45
C ASP A 3 -7.53 -5.96 -5.76
N ILE A 4 -6.63 -5.29 -6.49
CA ILE A 4 -5.93 -4.09 -6.03
C ILE A 4 -6.95 -3.00 -5.68
N GLU A 5 -7.99 -2.81 -6.50
CA GLU A 5 -9.03 -1.82 -6.25
C GLU A 5 -9.79 -2.07 -4.94
N GLY A 6 -10.18 -3.33 -4.66
CA GLY A 6 -10.84 -3.68 -3.41
C GLY A 6 -9.95 -3.53 -2.18
N ARG A 7 -8.64 -3.77 -2.31
CA ARG A 7 -7.66 -3.53 -1.23
C ARG A 7 -7.47 -2.04 -0.96
N LEU A 8 -7.42 -1.19 -2.00
CA LEU A 8 -7.33 0.26 -1.85
C LEU A 8 -8.53 0.84 -1.09
N LYS A 9 -9.75 0.35 -1.37
CA LYS A 9 -10.97 0.78 -0.66
C LYS A 9 -10.96 0.45 0.84
N LYS A 10 -10.19 -0.56 1.25
CA LYS A 10 -10.06 -1.03 2.65
C LYS A 10 -8.94 -0.34 3.42
N LEU A 11 -8.18 0.56 2.80
CA LEU A 11 -7.11 1.28 3.49
C LEU A 11 -7.67 2.17 4.62
N PRO A 12 -6.99 2.23 5.78
CA PRO A 12 -7.43 3.06 6.89
C PRO A 12 -7.16 4.55 6.62
N ASP A 13 -8.00 5.42 7.20
CA ASP A 13 -7.79 6.88 7.21
C ASP A 13 -6.78 7.26 8.33
N LEU A 14 -5.63 6.58 8.36
CA LEU A 14 -4.60 6.69 9.42
C LEU A 14 -3.18 6.78 8.83
N PRO A 15 -2.21 7.34 9.57
CA PRO A 15 -0.80 7.29 9.18
C PRO A 15 -0.28 5.86 9.06
N GLY A 16 0.68 5.65 8.17
CA GLY A 16 1.33 4.35 8.05
C GLY A 16 2.40 4.31 6.98
N VAL A 17 2.85 3.09 6.71
CA VAL A 17 3.89 2.77 5.73
C VAL A 17 3.30 1.83 4.70
N TYR A 18 3.59 2.06 3.43
CA TYR A 18 3.30 1.13 2.35
C TYR A 18 4.61 0.53 1.80
N ILE A 19 4.52 -0.73 1.38
CA ILE A 19 5.64 -1.53 0.89
C ILE A 19 5.28 -1.97 -0.52
N MET A 20 6.11 -1.61 -1.49
CA MET A 20 6.01 -2.14 -2.84
C MET A 20 6.98 -3.29 -2.98
N LYS A 21 6.49 -4.41 -3.52
CA LYS A 21 7.28 -5.59 -3.82
C LYS A 21 7.30 -5.86 -5.32
N ASN A 22 8.38 -6.45 -5.83
CA ASN A 22 8.44 -6.94 -7.20
C ASN A 22 7.72 -8.30 -7.34
N ALA A 23 7.76 -8.87 -8.55
CA ALA A 23 7.15 -10.17 -8.83
C ALA A 23 7.80 -11.35 -8.09
N GLN A 24 9.00 -11.15 -7.53
CA GLN A 24 9.75 -12.12 -6.72
C GLN A 24 9.50 -11.94 -5.21
N ASP A 25 8.52 -11.11 -4.81
CA ASP A 25 8.20 -10.74 -3.43
C ASP A 25 9.34 -9.96 -2.70
N GLU A 26 10.32 -9.44 -3.45
CA GLU A 26 11.39 -8.60 -2.91
C GLU A 26 10.88 -7.18 -2.72
N ILE A 27 11.24 -6.55 -1.59
CA ILE A 27 10.89 -5.16 -1.30
C ILE A 27 11.71 -4.24 -2.20
N ILE A 28 11.04 -3.46 -3.05
CA ILE A 28 11.68 -2.50 -3.97
C ILE A 28 11.42 -1.05 -3.58
N TYR A 29 10.42 -0.79 -2.73
CA TYR A 29 10.13 0.56 -2.24
C TYR A 29 9.40 0.52 -0.90
N VAL A 30 9.72 1.50 -0.03
CA VAL A 30 9.03 1.74 1.23
C VAL A 30 8.71 3.23 1.32
N GLY A 31 7.43 3.57 1.47
CA GLY A 31 6.96 4.95 1.60
C GLY A 31 6.13 5.14 2.86
N LYS A 32 6.14 6.36 3.41
CA LYS A 32 5.28 6.74 4.54
C LYS A 32 4.21 7.71 4.07
N ALA A 33 3.01 7.60 4.63
CA ALA A 33 1.93 8.56 4.42
C ALA A 33 1.37 9.01 5.77
N LYS A 34 1.01 10.29 5.88
CA LYS A 34 0.20 10.79 7.02
C LYS A 34 -1.19 10.16 7.03
N ASN A 35 -1.63 9.67 5.89
CA ASN A 35 -2.92 9.03 5.72
C ASN A 35 -2.83 8.03 4.56
N LEU A 36 -2.99 6.74 4.85
CA LEU A 36 -2.84 5.67 3.84
C LEU A 36 -3.94 5.68 2.78
N LYS A 37 -5.11 6.29 3.03
CA LYS A 37 -6.22 6.35 2.06
C LYS A 37 -6.13 7.54 1.09
N ARG A 38 -5.39 8.59 1.45
CA ARG A 38 -5.32 9.87 0.70
C ARG A 38 -3.94 10.15 0.09
N GLY A 39 -3.03 9.18 0.17
CA GLY A 39 -1.67 9.28 -0.35
C GLY A 39 -1.59 9.14 -1.86
#